data_AF-A0A521ILL3-F1
#
_entry.id   AF-A0A521ILL3-F1
#
_cell.length_a   1.000
_cell.length_b   1.000
_cell.length_c   1.000
_cell.angle_alpha   90.00
_cell.angle_beta   90.00
_cell.angle_gamma   90.00
#
_symmetry.space_group_name_H-M   'P 1'
#
loop_
_entity.id
_entity.type
_entity.pdbx_description
1 polymer ?
#
loop_
_entity_poly.entity_id
_entity_poly.type
_entity_poly.pdbx_seq_one_letter_code
_entity_poly.pdbx_strand_id
1 'polypeptide(L)'
;MSVFKALLINKMNINDDTLILSENDTVYHIFDENDLPTSVTKVILKSSKDIDFVVVLRQNKKFITYELAPYTRGKVMFMCSKENLSIDREIILLEGAEVKLIMPDFHNGNRKVNIETKLSERKARAEWHLATYSQNIDKKVFNISFSHFGNESFADMHNYGVVLNASTLIFTGESTIFENVKGAETHQTARIIVFDENSHAEAN
;
A
#
# COMPACT_ATOMS: atom_id res chain seq x y z
N MET A 1 -16.90 11.32 14.93
CA MET A 1 -16.36 11.01 13.60
C MET A 1 -15.12 11.85 13.39
N SER A 2 -13.97 11.24 13.12
CA SER A 2 -12.78 11.98 12.70
C SER A 2 -13.03 12.53 11.29
N VAL A 3 -12.71 13.80 11.07
CA VAL A 3 -12.88 14.47 9.77
C VAL A 3 -11.52 14.53 9.09
N PHE A 4 -11.35 13.74 8.05
CA PHE A 4 -10.14 13.80 7.23
C PHE A 4 -10.08 15.09 6.43
N LYS A 5 -8.90 15.70 6.34
CA LYS A 5 -8.65 16.94 5.59
C LYS A 5 -7.69 16.68 4.43
N ALA A 6 -7.91 17.31 3.29
CA ALA A 6 -6.91 17.32 2.23
C ALA A 6 -5.58 17.86 2.77
N LEU A 7 -4.48 17.16 2.50
CA LEU A 7 -3.15 17.59 2.88
C LEU A 7 -2.67 18.66 1.91
N LEU A 8 -2.36 19.84 2.43
CA LEU A 8 -1.74 20.90 1.63
C LEU A 8 -0.21 20.72 1.68
N ILE A 9 0.38 20.33 0.55
CA ILE A 9 1.83 20.11 0.47
C ILE A 9 2.55 21.46 0.58
N ASN A 10 3.32 21.63 1.65
CA ASN A 10 4.18 22.78 1.85
C ASN A 10 5.53 22.52 1.19
N LYS A 11 5.96 23.39 0.26
CA LYS A 11 7.26 23.26 -0.42
C LYS A 11 8.46 23.28 0.54
N MET A 12 8.32 23.86 1.73
CA MET A 12 9.37 23.83 2.76
C MET A 12 9.63 22.43 3.33
N ASN A 13 8.68 21.50 3.15
CA ASN A 13 8.80 20.12 3.59
C ASN A 13 9.44 19.22 2.51
N ILE A 14 9.81 19.80 1.37
CA ILE A 14 10.45 19.08 0.26
C ILE A 14 11.93 19.40 0.28
N ASN A 15 12.74 18.34 0.39
CA ASN A 15 14.18 18.38 0.20
C ASN A 15 14.52 17.56 -1.04
N ASP A 16 14.99 18.24 -2.09
CA ASP A 16 15.26 17.65 -3.42
C ASP A 16 14.04 16.89 -3.99
N ASP A 17 14.07 15.56 -3.92
CA ASP A 17 13.06 14.63 -4.42
C ASP A 17 12.21 13.99 -3.30
N THR A 18 12.41 14.44 -2.06
CA THR A 18 11.85 13.82 -0.87
C THR A 18 10.91 14.80 -0.16
N LEU A 19 9.63 14.42 -0.03
CA LEU A 19 8.65 15.09 0.83
C LEU A 19 8.66 14.46 2.22
N ILE A 20 8.87 15.25 3.27
CA ILE A 20 8.82 14.78 4.66
C ILE A 20 7.52 15.28 5.31
N LEU A 21 6.69 14.34 5.73
CA LEU A 21 5.45 14.62 6.47
C LEU A 21 5.65 14.24 7.93
N SER A 22 5.38 15.19 8.82
CA SER A 22 5.64 15.00 10.25
C SER A 22 4.46 15.35 11.14
N GLU A 23 4.29 14.57 12.21
CA GLU A 23 3.33 14.81 13.28
C GLU A 23 1.92 15.19 12.77
N ASN A 24 1.61 16.48 12.74
CA ASN A 24 0.30 16.99 12.35
C ASN A 24 -0.09 16.64 10.90
N ASP A 25 0.89 16.45 10.00
CA ASP A 25 0.63 16.10 8.59
C ASP A 25 0.25 14.62 8.40
N THR A 26 0.45 13.79 9.43
CA THR A 26 0.34 12.33 9.35
C THR A 26 -0.93 11.77 9.99
N VAL A 27 -1.79 12.65 10.53
CA VAL A 27 -3.00 12.27 11.27
C VAL A 27 -4.23 12.91 10.63
N TYR A 28 -5.20 12.11 10.21
CA TYR A 28 -6.47 12.55 9.60
C TYR A 28 -6.29 13.38 8.32
N HIS A 29 -5.34 12.97 7.49
CA HIS A 29 -5.07 13.62 6.20
C HIS A 29 -5.32 12.71 5.00
N ILE A 30 -5.89 13.30 3.94
CA ILE A 30 -5.98 12.71 2.61
C ILE A 30 -4.91 13.35 1.75
N PHE A 31 -3.98 12.53 1.29
CA PHE A 31 -2.90 12.89 0.40
C PHE A 31 -3.21 12.37 -1.00
N ASP A 32 -3.39 13.28 -1.95
CA ASP A 32 -3.60 12.93 -3.34
C ASP A 32 -2.27 12.97 -4.09
N GLU A 33 -1.86 11.86 -4.72
CA GLU A 33 -0.62 11.81 -5.47
C GLU A 33 -0.58 12.80 -6.65
N ASN A 34 -1.74 13.34 -7.10
CA ASN A 34 -1.76 14.41 -8.09
C ASN A 34 -1.20 15.73 -7.55
N ASP A 35 -1.21 15.94 -6.24
CA ASP A 35 -0.70 17.15 -5.62
C ASP A 35 0.84 17.10 -5.48
N LEU A 36 1.45 15.91 -5.64
CA LEU A 36 2.89 15.75 -5.60
C LEU A 36 3.58 16.55 -6.72
N PRO A 37 4.54 17.42 -6.37
CA PRO A 37 5.41 18.02 -7.36
C PRO A 37 6.13 16.93 -8.16
N THR A 38 6.29 17.15 -9.46
CA THR A 38 6.89 16.16 -10.36
C THR A 38 8.33 15.77 -9.99
N SER A 39 9.03 16.59 -9.20
CA SER A 39 10.37 16.27 -8.69
C SER A 39 10.35 15.22 -7.58
N VAL A 40 9.24 15.06 -6.86
CA VAL A 40 9.16 14.19 -5.69
C VAL A 40 8.94 12.75 -6.10
N THR A 41 9.78 11.85 -5.58
CA THR A 41 9.75 10.40 -5.78
C THR A 41 9.70 9.65 -4.45
N LYS A 42 10.00 10.32 -3.34
CA LYS A 42 9.97 9.74 -1.99
C LYS A 42 9.08 10.55 -1.06
N VAL A 43 8.25 9.87 -0.27
CA VAL A 43 7.45 10.47 0.79
C VAL A 43 7.81 9.79 2.11
N ILE A 44 8.32 10.55 3.07
CA ILE A 44 8.68 10.05 4.40
C ILE A 44 7.57 10.42 5.38
N LEU A 45 7.01 9.41 6.06
CA LEU A 45 6.08 9.57 7.17
C LEU A 45 6.84 9.41 8.49
N LYS A 46 6.84 10.46 9.31
CA LYS A 46 7.52 10.47 10.61
C LYS A 46 6.63 11.03 11.70
N SER A 47 6.25 10.21 12.68
CA SER A 47 5.53 10.70 13.85
C SER A 47 5.88 9.92 15.10
N SER A 48 5.88 10.62 16.23
CA SER A 48 5.92 10.03 17.57
C SER A 48 4.55 9.52 18.05
N LYS A 49 3.49 9.78 17.30
CA LYS A 49 2.12 9.32 17.53
C LYS A 49 1.69 8.34 16.44
N ASP A 50 0.58 7.64 16.69
CA ASP A 50 -0.03 6.79 15.68
C ASP A 50 -0.51 7.63 14.48
N ILE A 51 -0.03 7.28 13.28
CA ILE A 51 -0.44 7.89 12.02
C ILE A 51 -1.79 7.33 11.57
N ASP A 52 -2.58 8.16 10.90
CA ASP A 52 -3.82 7.78 10.21
C ASP A 52 -3.87 8.54 8.88
N PHE A 53 -3.28 7.92 7.86
CA PHE A 53 -2.92 8.57 6.62
C PHE A 53 -3.61 7.91 5.42
N VAL A 54 -4.31 8.70 4.61
CA VAL A 54 -4.98 8.20 3.41
C VAL A 54 -4.22 8.68 2.18
N VAL A 55 -3.86 7.77 1.28
CA VAL A 55 -3.21 8.04 0.00
C VAL A 55 -4.19 7.76 -1.13
N VAL A 56 -4.52 8.76 -1.93
CA VAL A 56 -5.23 8.56 -3.20
C VAL A 56 -4.19 8.22 -4.27
N LEU A 57 -4.18 6.97 -4.69
CA LEU A 57 -3.28 6.46 -5.71
C LEU A 57 -3.71 6.96 -7.09
N ARG A 58 -2.76 7.55 -7.81
CA ARG A 58 -2.95 8.13 -9.13
C ARG A 58 -2.08 7.43 -10.16
N GLN A 59 -2.56 7.44 -11.41
CA GLN A 59 -1.72 7.05 -12.53
C GLN A 59 -0.53 8.00 -12.58
N ASN A 60 0.65 7.49 -12.24
CA ASN A 60 1.88 8.27 -12.27
C ASN A 60 2.92 7.50 -13.08
N LYS A 61 3.61 8.19 -13.97
CA LYS A 61 4.72 7.61 -14.75
C LYS A 61 5.96 7.37 -13.89
N LYS A 62 6.05 8.03 -12.73
CA LYS A 62 7.16 7.90 -11.81
C LYS A 62 6.83 6.90 -10.70
N PHE A 63 7.85 6.15 -10.33
CA PHE A 63 7.83 5.30 -9.14
C PHE A 63 7.84 6.20 -7.90
N ILE A 64 6.97 5.89 -6.92
CA ILE A 64 6.91 6.61 -5.65
C ILE A 64 7.21 5.62 -4.53
N THR A 65 8.15 5.98 -3.67
CA THR A 65 8.49 5.25 -2.44
C THR A 65 7.88 5.96 -1.24
N TYR A 66 7.17 5.21 -0.40
CA TYR A 66 6.69 5.65 0.91
C TYR A 66 7.58 5.06 1.99
N GLU A 67 8.25 5.88 2.79
CA GLU A 67 9.10 5.40 3.88
C GLU A 67 8.50 5.77 5.22
N LEU A 68 8.38 4.80 6.12
CA LEU A 68 8.01 5.04 7.51
C LEU A 68 9.28 5.10 8.35
N ALA A 69 9.49 6.26 8.97
CA ALA A 69 10.64 6.51 9.84
C ALA A 69 10.65 5.57 11.06
N PRO A 70 11.80 5.38 11.73
CA PRO A 70 11.91 4.47 12.86
C PRO A 70 10.84 4.71 13.92
N TYR A 71 10.28 3.62 14.44
CA TYR A 71 9.26 3.61 15.49
C TYR A 71 7.95 4.35 15.13
N THR A 72 7.74 4.70 13.85
CA THR A 72 6.46 5.24 13.38
C THR A 72 5.43 4.11 13.36
N ARG A 73 4.27 4.35 13.97
CA ARG A 73 3.20 3.34 14.08
C ARG A 73 1.90 3.88 13.52
N GLY A 74 0.98 3.02 13.09
CA GLY A 74 -0.39 3.42 12.76
C GLY A 74 -0.95 2.79 11.48
N LYS A 75 -1.69 3.57 10.70
CA LYS A 75 -2.45 3.10 9.53
C LYS A 75 -2.17 3.95 8.30
N VAL A 76 -2.01 3.28 7.16
CA VAL A 76 -1.98 3.90 5.83
C VAL A 76 -3.05 3.24 4.97
N MET A 77 -3.98 4.04 4.44
CA MET A 77 -5.02 3.56 3.53
C MET A 77 -4.74 4.01 2.11
N PHE A 78 -4.61 3.07 1.18
CA PHE A 78 -4.46 3.32 -0.24
C PHE A 78 -5.83 3.25 -0.93
N MET A 79 -6.25 4.36 -1.52
CA MET A 79 -7.49 4.46 -2.30
C MET A 79 -7.15 4.56 -3.78
N CYS A 80 -7.57 3.58 -4.59
CA CYS A 80 -7.46 3.70 -6.03
C CYS A 80 -8.39 4.79 -6.56
N SER A 81 -7.88 5.63 -7.47
CA SER A 81 -8.71 6.58 -8.22
C SER A 81 -9.77 5.88 -9.08
N LYS A 82 -10.73 6.65 -9.59
CA LYS A 82 -11.83 6.14 -10.43
C LYS A 82 -11.35 5.64 -11.80
N GLU A 83 -10.21 6.11 -12.27
CA GLU A 83 -9.66 5.79 -13.58
C GLU A 83 -9.02 4.40 -13.58
N ASN A 84 -8.71 3.89 -14.77
CA ASN A 84 -7.86 2.70 -14.89
C ASN A 84 -6.49 3.01 -14.29
N LEU A 85 -5.94 2.08 -13.52
CA LEU A 85 -4.72 2.31 -12.76
C LEU A 85 -3.70 1.22 -13.06
N SER A 86 -2.53 1.61 -13.55
CA SER A 86 -1.34 0.76 -13.67
C SER A 86 -0.18 1.44 -12.96
N ILE A 87 0.18 0.94 -11.77
CA ILE A 87 1.18 1.57 -10.90
C ILE A 87 2.15 0.55 -10.31
N ASP A 88 3.31 1.09 -9.94
CA ASP A 88 4.34 0.43 -9.15
C ASP A 88 4.69 1.36 -7.98
N ARG A 89 4.68 0.83 -6.75
CA ARG A 89 5.04 1.55 -5.52
C ARG A 89 5.93 0.70 -4.64
N GLU A 90 6.70 1.38 -3.80
CA GLU A 90 7.46 0.75 -2.73
C GLU A 90 7.06 1.37 -1.40
N ILE A 91 7.02 0.53 -0.38
CA ILE A 91 6.86 0.95 1.01
C ILE A 91 8.10 0.46 1.77
N ILE A 92 8.81 1.35 2.45
CA ILE A 92 9.99 1.02 3.26
C ILE A 92 9.64 1.21 4.72
N LEU A 93 9.85 0.17 5.53
CA LEU A 93 9.69 0.23 6.99
C LEU A 93 11.06 0.16 7.66
N LEU A 94 11.39 1.21 8.40
CA LEU A 94 12.63 1.29 9.18
C LEU A 94 12.45 0.68 10.58
N GLU A 95 13.48 0.78 11.42
CA GLU A 95 13.55 0.06 12.69
C GLU A 95 12.31 0.28 13.55
N GLY A 96 11.69 -0.83 13.97
CA GLY A 96 10.52 -0.80 14.86
C GLY A 96 9.28 -0.10 14.29
N ALA A 97 9.25 0.27 13.01
CA ALA A 97 8.06 0.82 12.38
C ALA A 97 6.96 -0.26 12.30
N GLU A 98 5.72 0.08 12.62
CA GLU A 98 4.59 -0.86 12.67
C GLU A 98 3.36 -0.27 12.00
N VAL A 99 2.98 -0.80 10.85
CA VAL A 99 1.90 -0.20 10.06
C VAL A 99 0.87 -1.21 9.59
N LYS A 100 -0.39 -0.78 9.66
CA LYS A 100 -1.50 -1.42 8.96
C LYS A 100 -1.74 -0.71 7.63
N LEU A 101 -1.48 -1.43 6.53
CA LEU A 101 -1.72 -1.02 5.16
C LEU A 101 -3.09 -1.52 4.73
N ILE A 102 -3.96 -0.63 4.27
CA ILE A 102 -5.36 -0.95 3.96
C ILE A 102 -5.66 -0.50 2.55
N MET A 103 -6.29 -1.34 1.74
CA MET A 103 -6.62 -1.02 0.37
C MET A 103 -8.04 -1.50 0.03
N PRO A 104 -9.06 -0.63 0.14
CA PRO A 104 -10.35 -0.88 -0.46
C PRO A 104 -10.35 -0.46 -1.93
N ASP A 105 -10.67 -1.38 -2.85
CA ASP A 105 -10.89 -1.06 -4.27
C ASP A 105 -12.22 -1.60 -4.78
N PHE A 106 -13.21 -0.71 -4.83
CA PHE A 106 -14.57 -0.99 -5.29
C PHE A 106 -14.94 -0.18 -6.54
N HIS A 107 -13.96 0.45 -7.18
CA HIS A 107 -14.21 1.19 -8.40
C HIS A 107 -14.26 0.26 -9.62
N ASN A 108 -15.01 0.66 -10.64
CA ASN A 108 -14.98 -0.03 -11.94
C ASN A 108 -13.69 0.33 -12.66
N GLY A 109 -13.27 -0.57 -13.54
CA GLY A 109 -12.12 -0.41 -14.40
C GLY A 109 -10.94 -1.30 -14.04
N ASN A 110 -9.96 -1.27 -14.93
CA ASN A 110 -8.80 -2.13 -14.86
C ASN A 110 -7.85 -1.68 -13.76
N ARG A 111 -7.24 -2.64 -13.08
CA ARG A 111 -6.19 -2.42 -12.08
C ARG A 111 -4.98 -3.29 -12.42
N LYS A 112 -3.81 -2.69 -12.39
CA LYS A 112 -2.51 -3.36 -12.31
C LYS A 112 -1.72 -2.63 -11.23
N VAL A 113 -1.87 -3.09 -10.00
CA VAL A 113 -1.24 -2.47 -8.83
C VAL A 113 -0.12 -3.37 -8.37
N ASN A 114 1.10 -2.86 -8.42
CA ASN A 114 2.26 -3.55 -7.88
C ASN A 114 2.78 -2.75 -6.68
N ILE A 115 2.82 -3.35 -5.50
CA ILE A 115 3.35 -2.73 -4.29
C ILE A 115 4.28 -3.72 -3.60
N GLU A 116 5.54 -3.32 -3.44
CA GLU A 116 6.50 -4.05 -2.62
C GLU A 116 6.67 -3.34 -1.27
N THR A 117 6.46 -4.07 -0.18
CA THR A 117 6.74 -3.58 1.18
C THR A 117 8.02 -4.19 1.71
N LYS A 118 9.05 -3.37 1.91
CA LYS A 118 10.36 -3.74 2.42
C LYS A 118 10.42 -3.51 3.93
N LEU A 119 10.55 -4.59 4.69
CA LEU A 119 10.83 -4.55 6.12
C LEU A 119 12.34 -4.47 6.29
N SER A 120 12.87 -3.26 6.08
CA SER A 120 14.29 -3.00 5.85
C SER A 120 15.15 -3.17 7.10
N GLU A 121 14.59 -2.93 8.28
CA GLU A 121 15.33 -2.90 9.53
C GLU A 121 14.67 -3.74 10.64
N ARG A 122 15.39 -3.90 11.75
CA ARG A 122 15.00 -4.79 12.84
C ARG A 122 13.61 -4.44 13.39
N LYS A 123 12.80 -5.47 13.66
CA LYS A 123 11.45 -5.34 14.25
C LYS A 123 10.48 -4.46 13.44
N ALA A 124 10.74 -4.22 12.16
CA ALA A 124 9.74 -3.65 11.26
C ALA A 124 8.55 -4.61 11.13
N ARG A 125 7.31 -4.09 11.15
CA ARG A 125 6.08 -4.87 11.12
C ARG A 125 5.06 -4.27 10.15
N ALA A 126 4.48 -5.13 9.32
CA ALA A 126 3.41 -4.75 8.41
C ALA A 126 2.22 -5.70 8.51
N GLU A 127 1.01 -5.15 8.49
CA GLU A 127 -0.22 -5.89 8.23
C GLU A 127 -0.87 -5.31 6.97
N TRP A 128 -1.19 -6.14 6.00
CA TRP A 128 -1.88 -5.73 4.77
C TRP A 128 -3.29 -6.27 4.70
N HIS A 129 -4.23 -5.40 4.38
CA HIS A 129 -5.64 -5.74 4.16
C HIS A 129 -6.15 -5.16 2.85
N LEU A 130 -6.43 -6.03 1.88
CA LEU A 130 -7.07 -5.68 0.62
C LEU A 130 -8.49 -6.25 0.57
N ALA A 131 -9.44 -5.41 0.20
CA ALA A 131 -10.80 -5.82 -0.12
C ALA A 131 -11.20 -5.23 -1.47
N THR A 132 -11.63 -6.06 -2.41
CA THR A 132 -11.99 -5.62 -3.75
C THR A 132 -13.10 -6.45 -4.38
N TYR A 133 -13.81 -5.87 -5.34
CA TYR A 133 -14.58 -6.64 -6.31
C TYR A 133 -14.15 -6.30 -7.74
N SER A 134 -14.25 -7.28 -8.64
CA SER A 134 -14.15 -7.09 -10.09
C SER A 134 -15.51 -7.35 -10.72
N GLN A 135 -15.90 -6.55 -11.71
CA GLN A 135 -17.20 -6.70 -12.38
C GLN A 135 -17.14 -6.35 -13.87
N ASN A 136 -18.23 -6.61 -14.60
CA ASN A 136 -18.32 -6.41 -16.05
C ASN A 136 -17.21 -7.15 -16.83
N ILE A 137 -16.33 -6.40 -17.48
CA ILE A 137 -15.17 -6.88 -18.24
C ILE A 137 -13.85 -6.42 -17.62
N ASP A 138 -13.89 -5.97 -16.35
CA ASP A 138 -12.73 -5.43 -15.67
C ASP A 138 -11.67 -6.51 -15.47
N LYS A 139 -10.40 -6.12 -15.61
CA LYS A 139 -9.25 -6.93 -15.21
C LYS A 139 -8.51 -6.25 -14.08
N LYS A 140 -8.58 -6.83 -12.89
CA LYS A 140 -7.89 -6.35 -11.70
C LYS A 140 -6.80 -7.32 -11.28
N VAL A 141 -5.57 -6.81 -11.21
CA VAL A 141 -4.39 -7.54 -10.80
C VAL A 141 -3.73 -6.75 -9.69
N PHE A 142 -3.60 -7.38 -8.52
CA PHE A 142 -2.90 -6.83 -7.36
C PHE A 142 -1.71 -7.72 -7.06
N ASN A 143 -0.52 -7.20 -7.29
CA ASN A 143 0.76 -7.82 -7.00
C ASN A 143 1.34 -7.18 -5.74
N ILE A 144 1.12 -7.82 -4.59
CA ILE A 144 1.48 -7.28 -3.27
C ILE A 144 2.52 -8.20 -2.64
N SER A 145 3.73 -7.68 -2.47
CA SER A 145 4.88 -8.46 -1.99
C SER A 145 5.46 -7.89 -0.70
N PHE A 146 6.10 -8.76 0.08
CA PHE A 146 6.85 -8.39 1.28
C PHE A 146 8.30 -8.89 1.20
N SER A 147 9.25 -8.02 1.49
CA SER A 147 10.67 -8.34 1.48
C SER A 147 11.26 -8.08 2.87
N HIS A 148 11.68 -9.14 3.57
CA HIS A 148 12.25 -9.07 4.91
C HIS A 148 13.77 -8.98 4.85
N PHE A 149 14.32 -7.81 5.20
CA PHE A 149 15.76 -7.58 5.34
C PHE A 149 16.18 -7.42 6.81
N GLY A 150 15.27 -7.02 7.69
CA GLY A 150 15.52 -6.84 9.12
C GLY A 150 15.21 -8.07 9.96
N ASN A 151 16.04 -8.33 10.98
CA ASN A 151 15.77 -9.35 11.99
C ASN A 151 14.46 -9.09 12.75
N GLU A 152 13.78 -10.16 13.18
CA GLU A 152 12.52 -10.08 13.94
C GLU A 152 11.42 -9.28 13.22
N SER A 153 11.48 -9.18 11.89
CA SER A 153 10.47 -8.50 11.09
C SER A 153 9.24 -9.39 10.88
N PHE A 154 8.07 -8.77 10.74
CA PHE A 154 6.81 -9.50 10.64
C PHE A 154 5.92 -8.92 9.55
N ALA A 155 5.34 -9.79 8.72
CA ALA A 155 4.35 -9.42 7.72
C ALA A 155 3.13 -10.35 7.79
N ASP A 156 1.92 -9.80 7.74
CA ASP A 156 0.69 -10.59 7.60
C ASP A 156 -0.22 -9.99 6.53
N MET A 157 -0.56 -10.77 5.52
CA MET A 157 -1.29 -10.32 4.34
C MET A 157 -2.67 -10.98 4.26
N HIS A 158 -3.71 -10.14 4.09
CA HIS A 158 -5.09 -10.57 3.91
C HIS A 158 -5.69 -9.95 2.65
N ASN A 159 -5.98 -10.78 1.65
CA ASN A 159 -6.57 -10.36 0.38
C ASN A 159 -7.95 -11.00 0.20
N TYR A 160 -9.00 -10.18 0.12
CA TYR A 160 -10.38 -10.62 -0.05
C TYR A 160 -10.99 -10.06 -1.33
N GLY A 161 -11.56 -10.95 -2.14
CA GLY A 161 -12.03 -10.64 -3.48
C GLY A 161 -13.42 -11.18 -3.78
N VAL A 162 -14.17 -10.44 -4.60
CA VAL A 162 -15.38 -10.93 -5.26
C VAL A 162 -15.26 -10.75 -6.76
N VAL A 163 -15.63 -11.76 -7.55
CA VAL A 163 -15.63 -11.69 -9.02
C VAL A 163 -17.06 -11.87 -9.52
N LEU A 164 -17.52 -10.85 -10.24
CA LEU A 164 -18.85 -10.76 -10.84
C LEU A 164 -18.72 -10.72 -12.37
N ASN A 165 -19.74 -11.18 -13.07
CA ASN A 165 -19.86 -11.19 -14.52
C ASN A 165 -18.71 -11.94 -15.22
N ALA A 166 -18.21 -11.44 -16.36
CA ALA A 166 -17.10 -12.04 -17.09
C ALA A 166 -15.76 -11.35 -16.75
N SER A 167 -15.61 -10.89 -15.50
CA SER A 167 -14.46 -10.11 -15.07
C SER A 167 -13.31 -10.99 -14.57
N THR A 168 -12.16 -10.36 -14.36
CA THR A 168 -10.94 -11.02 -13.86
C THR A 168 -10.45 -10.37 -12.57
N LEU A 169 -10.11 -11.19 -11.59
CA LEU A 169 -9.43 -10.78 -10.36
C LEU A 169 -8.24 -11.70 -10.09
N ILE A 170 -7.05 -11.11 -9.97
CA ILE A 170 -5.81 -11.82 -9.67
C ILE A 170 -5.19 -11.18 -8.44
N PHE A 171 -4.99 -11.99 -7.40
CA PHE A 171 -4.07 -11.70 -6.32
C PHE A 171 -2.76 -12.45 -6.58
N THR A 172 -1.67 -11.72 -6.56
CA THR A 172 -0.32 -12.28 -6.73
C THR A 172 0.64 -11.50 -5.84
N GLY A 173 1.89 -11.92 -5.81
CA GLY A 173 2.93 -11.35 -4.97
C GLY A 173 3.49 -12.37 -4.00
N GLU A 174 4.72 -12.14 -3.57
CA GLU A 174 5.48 -13.10 -2.78
C GLU A 174 6.01 -12.46 -1.50
N SER A 175 6.17 -13.28 -0.47
CA SER A 175 6.86 -12.86 0.75
C SER A 175 8.20 -13.57 0.85
N THR A 176 9.27 -12.78 0.78
CA THR A 176 10.65 -13.27 0.73
C THR A 176 11.39 -12.89 2.01
N ILE A 177 11.99 -13.88 2.65
CA ILE A 177 12.91 -13.68 3.78
C ILE A 177 14.33 -13.87 3.28
N PHE A 178 15.14 -12.81 3.33
CA PHE A 178 16.50 -12.82 2.81
C PHE A 178 17.48 -13.54 3.76
N GLU A 179 18.64 -13.93 3.22
CA GLU A 179 19.67 -14.65 3.98
C GLU A 179 20.12 -13.89 5.23
N ASN A 180 20.45 -14.63 6.29
CA ASN A 180 20.91 -14.12 7.59
C ASN A 180 19.85 -13.36 8.41
N VAL A 181 18.62 -13.21 7.91
CA VAL A 181 17.51 -12.66 8.69
C VAL A 181 17.04 -13.70 9.70
N LYS A 182 17.07 -13.34 10.99
CA LYS A 182 16.69 -14.21 12.10
C LYS A 182 15.35 -13.81 12.69
N GLY A 183 14.48 -14.80 12.91
CA GLY A 183 13.19 -14.61 13.57
C GLY A 183 12.20 -13.77 12.77
N ALA A 184 12.36 -13.67 11.45
CA ALA A 184 11.34 -13.06 10.61
C ALA A 184 10.20 -14.04 10.35
N GLU A 185 8.99 -13.51 10.27
CA GLU A 185 7.76 -14.28 10.08
C GLU A 185 6.89 -13.62 9.01
N THR A 186 6.27 -14.45 8.18
CA THR A 186 5.33 -13.99 7.15
C THR A 186 4.13 -14.91 7.05
N HIS A 187 2.95 -14.31 6.91
CA HIS A 187 1.68 -15.02 6.72
C HIS A 187 0.90 -14.40 5.56
N GLN A 188 0.21 -15.25 4.81
CA GLN A 188 -0.60 -14.82 3.68
C GLN A 188 -1.92 -15.58 3.65
N THR A 189 -3.01 -14.85 3.49
CA THR A 189 -4.36 -15.37 3.31
C THR A 189 -5.00 -14.66 2.12
N ALA A 190 -5.39 -15.43 1.11
CA ALA A 190 -6.17 -14.95 -0.02
C ALA A 190 -7.49 -15.72 -0.11
N ARG A 191 -8.62 -15.02 -0.27
CA ARG A 191 -9.92 -15.64 -0.52
C ARG A 191 -10.67 -14.88 -1.60
N ILE A 192 -11.16 -15.60 -2.61
CA ILE A 192 -11.93 -15.03 -3.70
C ILE A 192 -13.27 -15.78 -3.81
N ILE A 193 -14.38 -15.05 -3.92
CA ILE A 193 -15.69 -15.60 -4.22
C ILE A 193 -16.03 -15.30 -5.67
N VAL A 194 -16.35 -16.33 -6.45
CA VAL A 194 -16.68 -16.22 -7.88
C VAL A 194 -18.18 -16.50 -8.06
N PHE A 195 -18.92 -15.56 -8.66
CA PHE A 195 -20.37 -15.66 -8.81
C PHE A 195 -20.84 -16.16 -10.19
N ASP A 196 -20.04 -15.97 -11.24
CA ASP A 196 -20.46 -16.20 -12.63
C ASP A 196 -19.51 -17.16 -13.37
N GLU A 197 -20.04 -18.03 -14.23
CA GLU A 197 -19.26 -19.09 -14.92
C GLU A 197 -18.15 -18.56 -15.84
N ASN A 198 -18.31 -17.35 -16.38
CA ASN A 198 -17.34 -16.70 -17.28
C ASN A 198 -16.32 -15.81 -16.54
N SER A 199 -16.36 -15.78 -15.21
CA SER A 199 -15.38 -15.07 -14.39
C SER A 199 -14.05 -15.82 -14.31
N HIS A 200 -12.96 -15.07 -14.15
CA HIS A 200 -11.64 -15.63 -13.85
C HIS A 200 -11.11 -15.09 -12.52
N ALA A 201 -10.63 -16.00 -11.68
CA ALA A 201 -10.03 -15.70 -10.40
C ALA A 201 -8.72 -16.48 -10.23
N GLU A 202 -7.69 -15.82 -9.71
CA GLU A 202 -6.40 -16.43 -9.41
C GLU A 202 -5.84 -15.83 -8.11
N ALA A 203 -5.24 -16.68 -7.27
CA ALA A 203 -4.55 -16.29 -6.05
C ALA A 203 -3.30 -17.16 -5.91
N ASN A 204 -2.13 -16.54 -5.98
CA ASN A 204 -0.82 -17.18 -5.85
C ASN A 204 -0.08 -16.70 -4.61
#